data_AF-A0A8J7QGZ6-F1
#
_entry.id   AF-A0A8J7QGZ6-F1
#
_cell.length_a   1.000
_cell.length_b   1.000
_cell.length_c   1.000
_cell.angle_alpha   90.00
_cell.angle_beta   90.00
_cell.angle_gamma   90.00
#
_symmetry.space_group_name_H-M   'P 1'
#
loop_
_entity.id
_entity.type
_entity.pdbx_description
1 polymer ?
#
loop_
_entity_poly.entity_id
_entity_poly.type
_entity_poly.pdbx_seq_one_letter_code
_entity_poly.pdbx_strand_id
1 'polypeptide(L)'
;MRPPCELVNKFYLPQLRARISRELVEKYGWNMRQVAKTLKVSSTAVSRYKRITKERSRISSNFLDEFAKNLANKIAKNEVNDEEFIRQVCSNCLVLRLEGDVCKIHRKEILELKNCRVCSMLFVEMENIQAERLEVIEELNSALKLLSSYHNFDLLIPEVRTNIVMCVKSPKGLQDVAAFPGRITSINGRAAALSQPEFQASKHISKILLAMNKKNQNVKASMCIKFNDEIEKTMKEAKLKYIIMDRAKYNDIAKFIEDLSDNFDAVVDPGEKNVEPVAYIFGNGAINVVKKVLDLTKFLEKEIKKTTS
;
A
#
# COMPACT_ATOMS: atom_id res chain seq x y z
N MET A 1 3.63 -15.28 26.67
CA MET A 1 3.64 -13.80 26.79
C MET A 1 2.24 -13.28 26.45
N ARG A 2 1.64 -12.40 27.25
CA ARG A 2 0.29 -11.85 27.00
C ARG A 2 0.38 -10.52 26.25
N PRO A 3 -0.17 -10.36 25.04
CA PRO A 3 -0.10 -9.10 24.30
C PRO A 3 -1.08 -8.06 24.87
N PRO A 4 -0.83 -6.75 24.65
CA PRO A 4 -1.74 -5.69 25.10
C PRO A 4 -3.19 -5.81 24.60
N CYS A 5 -3.41 -6.39 23.42
CA CYS A 5 -4.75 -6.61 22.86
C CYS A 5 -5.59 -7.61 23.67
N GLU A 6 -4.95 -8.53 24.41
CA GLU A 6 -5.66 -9.43 25.33
C GLU A 6 -6.23 -8.65 26.53
N LEU A 7 -5.45 -7.69 27.05
CA LEU A 7 -5.89 -6.80 28.14
C LEU A 7 -7.03 -5.87 27.69
N VAL A 8 -7.00 -5.41 26.44
CA VAL A 8 -8.10 -4.65 25.83
C VAL A 8 -9.39 -5.48 25.85
N ASN A 9 -9.33 -6.74 25.39
CA ASN A 9 -10.50 -7.62 25.37
C ASN A 9 -10.98 -7.97 26.78
N LYS A 10 -10.07 -8.08 27.75
CA LYS A 10 -10.39 -8.47 29.13
C LYS A 10 -10.92 -7.33 29.99
N PHE A 11 -10.35 -6.13 29.84
CA PHE A 11 -10.57 -5.02 30.79
C PHE A 11 -11.20 -3.78 30.16
N TYR A 12 -10.98 -3.50 28.88
CA TYR A 12 -11.50 -2.29 28.23
C TYR A 12 -12.87 -2.54 27.57
N LEU A 13 -12.94 -3.43 26.57
CA LEU A 13 -14.14 -3.61 25.75
C LEU A 13 -15.38 -4.05 26.56
N PRO A 14 -15.29 -5.00 27.53
CA PRO A 14 -16.45 -5.41 28.31
C PRO A 14 -16.99 -4.27 29.19
N GLN A 15 -16.09 -3.53 29.83
CA GLN A 15 -16.44 -2.40 30.70
C GLN A 15 -17.06 -1.24 29.92
N LEU A 16 -16.49 -0.91 28.75
CA LEU A 16 -17.03 0.13 27.88
C LEU A 16 -18.44 -0.23 27.38
N ARG A 17 -18.62 -1.44 26.83
CA ARG A 17 -19.94 -1.89 26.35
C ARG A 17 -20.98 -1.92 27.46
N ALA A 18 -20.57 -2.32 28.66
CA ALA A 18 -21.46 -2.37 29.81
C ALA A 18 -21.91 -0.97 30.25
N ARG A 19 -21.01 0.02 30.24
CA ARG A 19 -21.33 1.41 30.56
C ARG A 19 -22.17 2.09 29.48
N ILE A 20 -21.90 1.84 28.19
CA ILE A 20 -22.77 2.32 27.10
C ILE A 20 -24.18 1.73 27.25
N SER A 21 -24.28 0.42 27.52
CA SER A 21 -25.56 -0.23 27.76
C SER A 21 -26.30 0.37 28.94
N ARG A 22 -25.59 0.71 30.03
CA ARG A 22 -26.18 1.37 31.20
C ARG A 22 -26.75 2.75 30.83
N GLU A 23 -25.96 3.57 30.15
CA GLU A 23 -26.39 4.91 29.71
C GLU A 23 -27.63 4.86 28.80
N LEU A 24 -27.65 3.95 27.81
CA LEU A 24 -28.79 3.78 26.90
C LEU A 24 -30.08 3.35 27.62
N VAL A 25 -29.96 2.45 28.61
CA VAL A 25 -31.11 1.97 29.38
C VAL A 25 -31.60 3.03 30.37
N GLU A 26 -30.70 3.57 31.19
CA GLU A 26 -31.06 4.44 32.32
C GLU A 26 -31.45 5.85 31.88
N LYS A 27 -30.76 6.41 30.87
CA LYS A 27 -30.97 7.80 30.45
C LYS A 27 -31.90 7.94 29.24
N TYR A 28 -31.87 6.97 28.33
CA TYR A 28 -32.64 7.03 27.07
C TYR A 28 -33.81 6.02 27.03
N GLY A 29 -34.00 5.21 28.06
CA GLY A 29 -35.14 4.29 28.19
C GLY A 29 -35.12 3.10 27.23
N TRP A 30 -33.96 2.77 26.64
CA TRP A 30 -33.86 1.66 25.68
C TRP A 30 -34.02 0.30 26.37
N ASN A 31 -34.64 -0.64 25.68
CA ASN A 31 -34.75 -2.03 26.14
C ASN A 31 -33.53 -2.88 25.71
N MET A 32 -33.38 -4.05 26.32
CA MET A 32 -32.22 -4.94 26.07
C MET A 32 -32.10 -5.40 24.61
N ARG A 33 -33.22 -5.53 23.88
CA ARG A 33 -33.20 -5.92 22.46
C ARG A 33 -32.68 -4.78 21.59
N GLN A 34 -33.10 -3.55 21.84
CA GLN A 34 -32.60 -2.35 21.14
C GLN A 34 -31.10 -2.18 21.35
N VAL A 35 -30.63 -2.29 22.59
CA VAL A 35 -29.20 -2.19 22.92
C VAL A 35 -28.40 -3.31 22.25
N ALA A 36 -28.87 -4.56 22.34
CA ALA A 36 -28.21 -5.72 21.73
C ALA A 36 -28.06 -5.56 20.21
N LYS A 37 -29.15 -5.16 19.53
CA LYS A 37 -29.17 -4.90 18.08
C LYS A 37 -28.15 -3.82 17.70
N THR A 38 -28.14 -2.71 18.45
CA THR A 38 -27.28 -1.55 18.15
C THR A 38 -25.81 -1.83 18.39
N LEU A 39 -25.46 -2.49 19.51
CA LEU A 39 -24.08 -2.84 19.83
C LEU A 39 -23.59 -4.11 19.11
N LYS A 40 -24.44 -4.74 18.28
CA LYS A 40 -24.17 -6.00 17.57
C LYS A 40 -23.66 -7.10 18.50
N VAL A 41 -24.32 -7.25 19.65
CA VAL A 41 -24.04 -8.30 20.65
C VAL A 41 -25.30 -9.11 20.95
N SER A 42 -25.16 -10.27 21.58
CA SER A 42 -26.31 -11.04 22.02
C SER A 42 -27.07 -10.33 23.14
N SER A 43 -28.39 -10.51 23.20
CA SER A 43 -29.19 -10.03 24.34
C SER A 43 -28.74 -10.65 25.68
N THR A 44 -28.16 -11.85 25.63
CA THR A 44 -27.53 -12.49 26.80
C THR A 44 -26.27 -11.76 27.28
N ALA A 45 -25.48 -11.17 26.37
CA ALA A 45 -24.34 -10.33 26.74
C ALA A 45 -24.80 -9.05 27.45
N VAL A 46 -25.84 -8.39 26.92
CA VAL A 46 -26.45 -7.18 27.53
C VAL A 46 -26.97 -7.48 28.94
N SER A 47 -27.60 -8.64 29.15
CA SER A 47 -28.04 -9.05 30.49
C SER A 47 -26.86 -9.19 31.49
N ARG A 48 -25.69 -9.65 31.03
CA ARG A 48 -24.50 -9.79 31.88
C ARG A 48 -23.84 -8.45 32.18
N TYR A 49 -23.98 -7.45 31.31
CA TYR A 49 -23.36 -6.13 31.48
C TYR A 49 -23.79 -5.41 32.76
N LYS A 50 -25.02 -5.59 33.24
CA LYS A 50 -25.47 -5.05 34.54
C LYS A 50 -24.61 -5.50 35.72
N ARG A 51 -24.01 -6.69 35.64
CA ARG A 51 -23.07 -7.18 36.67
C ARG A 51 -21.69 -6.55 36.49
N ILE A 52 -21.20 -6.48 35.25
CA ILE A 52 -19.89 -5.92 34.92
C ILE A 52 -19.75 -4.46 35.36
N THR A 53 -20.82 -3.65 35.26
CA THR A 53 -20.80 -2.25 35.73
C THR A 53 -20.64 -2.10 37.24
N LYS A 54 -20.87 -3.16 38.03
CA LYS A 54 -20.68 -3.17 39.48
C LYS A 54 -19.28 -3.64 39.89
N GLU A 55 -18.55 -4.28 38.98
CA GLU A 55 -17.20 -4.78 39.24
C GLU A 55 -16.17 -3.64 39.16
N ARG A 56 -15.13 -3.69 40.00
CA ARG A 56 -14.06 -2.68 39.97
C ARG A 56 -13.28 -2.78 38.66
N SER A 57 -13.34 -1.71 37.86
CA SER A 57 -12.59 -1.63 36.60
C SER A 57 -11.08 -1.51 36.83
N ARG A 58 -10.28 -2.17 35.98
CA ARG A 58 -8.83 -1.99 35.92
C ARG A 58 -8.41 -0.82 35.01
N ILE A 59 -9.32 -0.35 34.16
CA ILE A 59 -9.19 0.87 33.37
C ILE A 59 -9.89 2.01 34.14
N SER A 60 -9.39 3.24 34.03
CA SER A 60 -9.96 4.43 34.65
C SER A 60 -11.48 4.52 34.45
N SER A 61 -12.23 4.46 35.55
CA SER A 61 -13.69 4.56 35.53
C SER A 61 -14.16 5.89 34.96
N ASN A 62 -13.50 7.00 35.31
CA ASN A 62 -13.86 8.33 34.82
C ASN A 62 -13.76 8.41 33.30
N PHE A 63 -12.65 7.92 32.74
CA PHE A 63 -12.46 7.84 31.29
C PHE A 63 -13.53 6.97 30.62
N LEU A 64 -13.82 5.79 31.18
CA LEU A 64 -14.82 4.89 30.62
C LEU A 64 -16.23 5.46 30.70
N ASP A 65 -16.61 6.12 31.79
CA ASP A 65 -17.92 6.74 31.98
C ASP A 65 -18.12 7.91 31.02
N GLU A 66 -17.14 8.80 30.92
CA GLU A 66 -17.19 9.95 30.01
C GLU A 66 -17.31 9.48 28.55
N PHE A 67 -16.48 8.51 28.16
CA PHE A 67 -16.50 7.98 26.80
C PHE A 67 -17.80 7.23 26.50
N ALA A 68 -18.29 6.41 27.44
CA ALA A 68 -19.57 5.70 27.30
C ALA A 68 -20.75 6.67 27.17
N LYS A 69 -20.78 7.73 27.99
CA LYS A 69 -21.81 8.77 27.95
C LYS A 69 -21.83 9.50 26.61
N ASN A 70 -20.66 9.86 26.08
CA ASN A 70 -20.54 10.51 24.78
C ASN A 70 -21.07 9.60 23.65
N LEU A 71 -20.60 8.35 23.59
CA LEU A 71 -21.04 7.38 22.60
C LEU A 71 -22.54 7.08 22.72
N ALA A 72 -23.05 6.84 23.92
CA ALA A 72 -24.47 6.59 24.14
C ALA A 72 -25.36 7.77 23.69
N ASN A 73 -24.93 9.01 23.95
CA ASN A 73 -25.62 10.20 23.45
C ASN A 73 -25.66 10.25 21.91
N LYS A 74 -24.53 10.03 21.24
CA LYS A 74 -24.49 10.01 19.77
C LYS A 74 -25.33 8.88 19.19
N ILE A 75 -25.29 7.70 19.80
CA ILE A 75 -26.10 6.52 19.42
C ILE A 75 -27.59 6.86 19.55
N ALA A 76 -28.02 7.40 20.68
CA ALA A 76 -29.42 7.72 20.92
C ALA A 76 -29.98 8.77 19.94
N LYS A 77 -29.12 9.66 19.44
CA LYS A 77 -29.45 10.68 18.44
C LYS A 77 -29.26 10.23 16.99
N ASN A 78 -28.82 9.00 16.74
CA ASN A 78 -28.42 8.50 15.42
C ASN A 78 -27.32 9.36 14.73
N GLU A 79 -26.43 9.98 15.51
CA GLU A 79 -25.32 10.82 15.04
C GLU A 79 -24.02 10.01 14.80
N VAL A 80 -24.08 8.68 14.94
CA VAL A 80 -22.92 7.79 14.82
C VAL A 80 -23.32 6.53 14.04
N ASN A 81 -22.62 6.27 12.94
CA ASN A 81 -22.74 5.03 12.20
C ASN A 81 -21.73 3.98 12.72
N ASP A 82 -21.80 2.75 12.20
CA ASP A 82 -20.93 1.65 12.65
C ASP A 82 -19.44 1.96 12.46
N GLU A 83 -19.08 2.59 11.34
CA GLU A 83 -17.69 2.94 11.01
C GLU A 83 -17.13 3.97 12.00
N GLU A 84 -17.89 5.03 12.28
CA GLU A 84 -17.55 6.06 13.27
C GLU A 84 -17.43 5.49 14.68
N PHE A 85 -18.38 4.62 15.08
CA PHE A 85 -18.34 3.94 16.36
C PHE A 85 -17.06 3.11 16.52
N ILE A 86 -16.75 2.28 15.51
CA ILE A 86 -15.54 1.45 15.49
C ILE A 86 -14.30 2.34 15.56
N ARG A 87 -14.26 3.42 14.77
CA ARG A 87 -13.12 4.36 14.76
C ARG A 87 -12.88 4.97 16.14
N GLN A 88 -13.91 5.51 16.80
CA GLN A 88 -13.75 6.12 18.13
C GLN A 88 -13.26 5.10 19.17
N VAL A 89 -13.81 3.89 19.18
CA VAL A 89 -13.40 2.83 20.12
C VAL A 89 -11.96 2.37 19.84
N CYS A 90 -11.59 2.16 18.58
CA CYS A 90 -10.25 1.73 18.19
C CYS A 90 -9.19 2.80 18.43
N SER A 91 -9.49 4.08 18.18
CA SER A 91 -8.57 5.19 18.50
C SER A 91 -8.29 5.27 19.99
N ASN A 92 -9.32 5.20 20.84
CA ASN A 92 -9.14 5.19 22.29
C ASN A 92 -8.40 3.93 22.80
N CYS A 93 -8.66 2.78 22.19
CA CYS A 93 -7.91 1.55 22.45
C CYS A 93 -6.41 1.73 22.17
N LEU A 94 -6.06 2.41 21.09
CA LEU A 94 -4.66 2.70 20.74
C LEU A 94 -4.00 3.62 21.78
N VAL A 95 -4.67 4.70 22.19
CA VAL A 95 -4.19 5.60 23.25
C VAL A 95 -3.94 4.85 24.56
N LEU A 96 -4.88 3.98 24.96
CA LEU A 96 -4.72 3.15 26.15
C LEU A 96 -3.50 2.21 26.06
N ARG A 97 -3.17 1.73 24.86
CA ARG A 97 -2.04 0.83 24.60
C ARG A 97 -0.69 1.55 24.51
N LEU A 98 -0.67 2.82 24.10
CA LEU A 98 0.56 3.61 23.97
C LEU A 98 0.99 4.16 25.34
N GLU A 99 0.08 4.83 26.05
CA GLU A 99 0.41 5.55 27.29
C GLU A 99 -0.66 5.46 28.40
N GLY A 100 -1.78 4.81 28.14
CA GLY A 100 -2.87 4.66 29.12
C GLY A 100 -2.81 3.40 29.98
N ASP A 101 -3.96 3.05 30.55
CA ASP A 101 -4.05 2.00 31.57
C ASP A 101 -3.73 0.60 31.04
N VAL A 102 -4.01 0.31 29.77
CA VAL A 102 -3.62 -0.97 29.16
C VAL A 102 -2.10 -1.11 29.17
N CYS A 103 -1.35 -0.07 28.80
CA CYS A 103 0.12 -0.06 28.86
C CYS A 103 0.61 -0.24 30.30
N LYS A 104 0.02 0.47 31.27
CA LYS A 104 0.38 0.38 32.69
C LYS A 104 0.13 -1.01 33.27
N ILE A 105 -1.02 -1.64 32.95
CA ILE A 105 -1.33 -3.01 33.38
C ILE A 105 -0.36 -4.00 32.74
N HIS A 106 -0.11 -3.87 31.44
CA HIS A 106 0.80 -4.73 30.69
C HIS A 106 2.21 -4.78 31.31
N ARG A 107 2.79 -3.61 31.63
CA ARG A 107 4.11 -3.51 32.28
C ARG A 107 4.14 -4.05 33.70
N LYS A 108 3.02 -4.05 34.41
CA LYS A 108 2.91 -4.61 35.77
C LYS A 108 2.77 -6.12 35.78
N GLU A 109 2.08 -6.70 34.80
CA GLU A 109 1.86 -8.16 34.73
C GLU A 109 3.07 -8.93 34.19
N ILE A 110 4.01 -8.26 33.49
CA ILE A 110 5.21 -8.87 32.93
C ILE A 110 6.43 -8.07 33.40
N LEU A 111 7.18 -8.59 34.38
CA LEU A 111 8.25 -7.87 35.08
C LEU A 111 9.41 -7.47 34.15
N GLU A 112 9.67 -8.25 33.11
CA GLU A 112 10.69 -8.02 32.10
C GLU A 112 10.37 -6.80 31.21
N LEU A 113 9.14 -6.27 31.28
CA LEU A 113 8.64 -5.19 30.41
C LEU A 113 8.63 -3.80 31.08
N LYS A 114 9.40 -3.58 32.17
CA LYS A 114 9.49 -2.26 32.83
C LYS A 114 9.75 -1.10 31.84
N ASN A 115 10.62 -1.32 30.85
CA ASN A 115 10.98 -0.35 29.81
C ASN A 115 10.35 -0.65 28.43
N CYS A 116 9.19 -1.34 28.40
CA CYS A 116 8.55 -1.77 27.17
C CYS A 116 8.10 -0.60 26.28
N ARG A 117 8.48 -0.66 25.00
CA ARG A 117 8.12 0.29 23.93
C ARG A 117 7.39 -0.36 22.75
N VAL A 118 6.90 -1.59 22.91
CA VAL A 118 6.35 -2.39 21.79
C VAL A 118 5.23 -1.66 21.04
N CYS A 119 4.22 -1.14 21.74
CA CYS A 119 3.11 -0.43 21.08
C CYS A 119 3.56 0.84 20.34
N SER A 120 4.49 1.61 20.91
CA SER A 120 4.99 2.83 20.28
C SER A 120 5.88 2.52 19.08
N MET A 121 6.74 1.50 19.17
CA MET A 121 7.55 1.03 18.03
C MET A 121 6.65 0.56 16.88
N LEU A 122 5.64 -0.27 17.17
CA LEU A 122 4.68 -0.71 16.15
C LEU A 122 3.93 0.46 15.49
N PHE A 123 3.57 1.48 16.25
CA PHE A 123 2.89 2.65 15.69
C PHE A 123 3.80 3.41 14.72
N VAL A 124 5.05 3.69 15.13
CA VAL A 124 6.06 4.35 14.28
C VAL A 124 6.40 3.51 13.05
N GLU A 125 6.55 2.19 13.19
CA GLU A 125 6.77 1.27 12.06
C GLU A 125 5.63 1.34 11.05
N MET A 126 4.38 1.32 11.50
CA MET A 126 3.21 1.44 10.63
C MET A 126 3.15 2.80 9.94
N GLU A 127 3.43 3.89 10.66
CA GLU A 127 3.49 5.24 10.09
C GLU A 127 4.57 5.35 9.01
N ASN A 128 5.77 4.82 9.26
CA ASN A 128 6.86 4.79 8.30
C ASN A 128 6.50 3.97 7.05
N ILE A 129 5.85 2.81 7.22
CA ILE A 129 5.37 2.00 6.08
C ILE A 129 4.39 2.80 5.23
N GLN A 130 3.46 3.54 5.86
CA GLN A 130 2.47 4.32 5.12
C GLN A 130 3.09 5.54 4.43
N ALA A 131 4.01 6.25 5.09
CA ALA A 131 4.75 7.36 4.50
C ALA A 131 5.54 6.89 3.26
N GLU A 132 6.25 5.78 3.36
CA GLU A 132 7.00 5.20 2.25
C GLU A 132 6.08 4.76 1.09
N ARG A 133 4.93 4.16 1.40
CA ARG A 133 3.95 3.80 0.36
C ARG A 133 3.40 5.05 -0.34
N LEU A 134 3.18 6.14 0.39
CA LEU A 134 2.75 7.42 -0.18
C LEU A 134 3.83 8.02 -1.09
N GLU A 135 5.10 8.01 -0.67
CA GLU A 135 6.24 8.46 -1.50
C GLU A 135 6.26 7.75 -2.87
N VAL A 136 6.05 6.43 -2.89
CA VAL A 136 5.98 5.63 -4.12
C VAL A 136 4.83 6.09 -5.03
N ILE A 137 3.63 6.32 -4.46
CA ILE A 137 2.45 6.77 -5.21
C ILE A 137 2.67 8.17 -5.79
N GLU A 138 3.23 9.09 -5.00
CA GLU A 138 3.53 10.45 -5.43
C GLU A 138 4.59 10.49 -6.54
N GLU A 139 5.63 9.66 -6.44
CA GLU A 139 6.66 9.60 -7.47
C GLU A 139 6.12 8.99 -8.77
N LEU A 140 5.30 7.93 -8.71
CA LEU A 140 4.63 7.36 -9.89
C LEU A 140 3.74 8.38 -10.58
N ASN A 141 2.95 9.14 -9.82
CA ASN A 141 2.13 10.22 -10.36
C ASN A 141 2.96 11.32 -11.02
N SER A 142 4.06 11.71 -10.39
CA SER A 142 5.00 12.69 -10.95
C SER A 142 5.66 12.16 -12.23
N ALA A 143 6.01 10.88 -12.27
CA ALA A 143 6.57 10.23 -13.45
C ALA A 143 5.56 10.16 -14.59
N LEU A 144 4.29 9.82 -14.33
CA LEU A 144 3.23 9.87 -15.34
C LEU A 144 3.01 11.30 -15.84
N LYS A 145 2.97 12.31 -14.96
CA LYS A 145 2.84 13.72 -15.35
C LYS A 145 3.98 14.16 -16.27
N LEU A 146 5.21 13.76 -15.95
CA LEU A 146 6.39 14.01 -16.79
C LEU A 146 6.30 13.29 -18.14
N LEU A 147 5.88 12.02 -18.15
CA LEU A 147 5.72 11.27 -19.39
C LEU A 147 4.62 11.87 -20.28
N SER A 148 3.52 12.32 -19.66
CA SER A 148 2.36 12.91 -20.35
C SER A 148 2.64 14.30 -20.92
N SER A 149 3.71 14.98 -20.49
CA SER A 149 4.07 16.27 -21.08
C SER A 149 4.69 16.15 -22.47
N TYR A 150 5.07 14.95 -22.89
CA TYR A 150 5.66 14.67 -24.19
C TYR A 150 4.62 14.13 -25.17
N HIS A 151 4.72 14.61 -26.41
CA HIS A 151 4.00 14.07 -27.55
C HIS A 151 4.73 12.85 -28.14
N ASN A 152 4.08 12.14 -29.06
CA ASN A 152 4.59 10.97 -29.76
C ASN A 152 4.90 9.77 -28.85
N PHE A 153 4.27 9.69 -27.68
CA PHE A 153 4.45 8.57 -26.76
C PHE A 153 3.92 7.24 -27.35
N ASP A 154 2.96 7.31 -28.26
CA ASP A 154 2.41 6.18 -29.02
C ASP A 154 3.48 5.36 -29.77
N LEU A 155 4.61 5.97 -30.15
CA LEU A 155 5.74 5.25 -30.78
C LEU A 155 6.39 4.23 -29.85
N LEU A 156 6.26 4.41 -28.53
CA LEU A 156 6.89 3.58 -27.51
C LEU A 156 5.93 2.55 -26.89
N ILE A 157 4.65 2.59 -27.23
CA ILE A 157 3.63 1.74 -26.61
C ILE A 157 3.61 0.37 -27.30
N PRO A 158 3.79 -0.75 -26.57
CA PRO A 158 3.53 -2.08 -27.08
C PRO A 158 2.03 -2.38 -27.14
N GLU A 159 1.60 -3.38 -27.91
CA GLU A 159 0.19 -3.85 -27.97
C GLU A 159 -0.35 -4.21 -26.58
N VAL A 160 0.51 -4.79 -25.73
CA VAL A 160 0.16 -5.08 -24.34
C VAL A 160 0.07 -3.83 -23.45
N ARG A 161 0.32 -2.64 -23.99
CA ARG A 161 0.42 -1.33 -23.32
C ARG A 161 1.58 -1.21 -22.35
N THR A 162 2.00 0.02 -22.10
CA THR A 162 3.08 0.36 -21.18
C THR A 162 2.58 0.42 -19.74
N ASN A 163 3.43 0.11 -18.77
CA ASN A 163 3.20 0.48 -17.38
C ASN A 163 4.49 0.96 -16.75
N ILE A 164 4.38 1.76 -15.70
CA ILE A 164 5.49 2.12 -14.80
C ILE A 164 5.20 1.44 -13.47
N VAL A 165 6.18 0.71 -12.95
CA VAL A 165 6.10 0.08 -11.62
C VAL A 165 7.18 0.65 -10.72
N MET A 166 6.89 0.77 -9.43
CA MET A 166 7.86 1.19 -8.42
C MET A 166 7.60 0.47 -7.09
N CYS A 167 8.67 0.03 -6.44
CA CYS A 167 8.60 -0.65 -5.15
C CYS A 167 9.07 0.26 -4.00
N VAL A 168 8.66 -0.10 -2.79
CA VAL A 168 9.24 0.43 -1.55
C VAL A 168 10.73 0.05 -1.43
N LYS A 169 11.47 0.62 -0.47
CA LYS A 169 12.92 0.43 -0.30
C LYS A 169 13.31 -1.03 -0.11
N SER A 170 12.51 -1.80 0.63
CA SER A 170 12.78 -3.21 0.95
C SER A 170 11.55 -4.08 0.69
N PRO A 171 11.21 -4.33 -0.59
CA PRO A 171 9.97 -5.01 -0.95
C PRO A 171 10.04 -6.50 -0.59
N LYS A 172 8.96 -7.02 0.02
CA LYS A 172 8.83 -8.44 0.39
C LYS A 172 8.07 -9.25 -0.65
N GLY A 173 7.40 -8.59 -1.58
CA GLY A 173 6.62 -9.24 -2.63
C GLY A 173 5.81 -8.27 -3.45
N LEU A 174 4.82 -8.80 -4.18
CA LEU A 174 3.99 -8.03 -5.11
C LEU A 174 3.16 -6.94 -4.41
N GLN A 175 2.80 -7.14 -3.14
CA GLN A 175 2.06 -6.17 -2.32
C GLN A 175 2.84 -4.88 -2.01
N ASP A 176 4.15 -4.90 -2.27
CA ASP A 176 5.08 -3.80 -2.01
C ASP A 176 5.53 -3.09 -3.30
N VAL A 177 4.89 -3.41 -4.43
CA VAL A 177 5.10 -2.76 -5.72
C VAL A 177 3.80 -2.11 -6.17
N ALA A 178 3.87 -0.83 -6.54
CA ALA A 178 2.76 -0.08 -7.12
C ALA A 178 2.92 0.08 -8.63
N ALA A 179 1.78 0.19 -9.32
CA ALA A 179 1.68 0.36 -10.76
C ALA A 179 0.36 1.04 -11.13
N PHE A 180 0.18 1.43 -12.39
CA PHE A 180 -1.11 1.94 -12.88
C PHE A 180 -2.05 0.78 -13.24
N PRO A 181 -3.23 0.65 -12.60
CA PRO A 181 -4.28 -0.27 -13.03
C PRO A 181 -4.73 0.04 -14.47
N GLY A 182 -5.05 -0.99 -15.25
CA GLY A 182 -5.41 -0.82 -16.66
C GLY A 182 -4.26 -0.42 -17.60
N ARG A 183 -3.05 -0.20 -17.05
CA ARG A 183 -1.82 0.24 -17.74
C ARG A 183 -1.95 1.67 -18.30
N ILE A 184 -0.87 2.15 -18.91
CA ILE A 184 -0.73 3.46 -19.55
C ILE A 184 -0.92 3.28 -21.06
N THR A 185 -1.78 4.10 -21.64
CA THR A 185 -2.07 4.15 -23.08
C THR A 185 -1.67 5.52 -23.67
N SER A 186 -1.98 5.76 -24.95
CA SER A 186 -1.82 7.06 -25.60
C SER A 186 -3.18 7.67 -25.91
N ILE A 187 -3.38 8.93 -25.52
CA ILE A 187 -4.52 9.76 -25.94
C ILE A 187 -3.95 11.01 -26.59
N ASN A 188 -4.27 11.22 -27.87
CA ASN A 188 -3.74 12.34 -28.68
C ASN A 188 -2.19 12.42 -28.64
N GLY A 189 -1.54 11.27 -28.74
CA GLY A 189 -0.08 11.14 -28.76
C GLY A 189 0.61 11.31 -27.39
N ARG A 190 -0.14 11.37 -26.30
CA ARG A 190 0.40 11.56 -24.94
C ARG A 190 0.03 10.40 -24.03
N ALA A 191 0.91 10.08 -23.09
CA ALA A 191 0.64 9.08 -22.07
C ALA A 191 -0.62 9.43 -21.25
N ALA A 192 -1.45 8.42 -21.00
CA ALA A 192 -2.63 8.54 -20.16
C ALA A 192 -2.88 7.25 -19.37
N ALA A 193 -3.28 7.37 -18.11
CA ALA A 193 -3.69 6.25 -17.26
C ALA A 193 -5.18 6.38 -16.90
N LEU A 194 -5.84 5.23 -16.69
CA LEU A 194 -7.26 5.18 -16.32
C LEU A 194 -7.52 5.69 -14.91
N SER A 195 -6.61 5.39 -13.98
CA SER A 195 -6.75 5.69 -12.55
C SER A 195 -5.39 5.99 -11.92
N GLN A 196 -5.43 6.40 -10.66
CA GLN A 196 -4.23 6.56 -9.81
C GLN A 196 -3.46 5.23 -9.68
N PRO A 197 -2.15 5.26 -9.44
CA PRO A 197 -1.38 4.06 -9.21
C PRO A 197 -1.81 3.39 -7.90
N GLU A 198 -1.73 2.07 -7.88
CA GLU A 198 -2.12 1.25 -6.74
C GLU A 198 -1.09 0.14 -6.51
N PHE A 199 -0.91 -0.23 -5.25
CA PHE A 199 -0.09 -1.39 -4.90
C PHE A 199 -0.73 -2.69 -5.43
N GLN A 200 0.11 -3.61 -5.88
CA GLN A 200 -0.29 -4.92 -6.44
C GLN A 200 -1.09 -4.84 -7.76
N ALA A 201 -1.12 -3.67 -8.43
CA ALA A 201 -1.89 -3.48 -9.67
C ALA A 201 -1.29 -4.17 -10.92
N SER A 202 0.00 -4.52 -10.92
CA SER A 202 0.66 -5.22 -12.02
C SER A 202 1.42 -6.44 -11.51
N LYS A 203 1.11 -7.65 -12.00
CA LYS A 203 1.80 -8.87 -11.56
C LYS A 203 3.08 -9.12 -12.34
N HIS A 204 3.01 -9.04 -13.68
CA HIS A 204 4.12 -9.40 -14.57
C HIS A 204 5.34 -8.50 -14.35
N ILE A 205 5.19 -7.20 -14.59
CA ILE A 205 6.30 -6.24 -14.51
C ILE A 205 6.84 -6.13 -13.07
N SER A 206 5.98 -6.29 -12.06
CA SER A 206 6.43 -6.31 -10.66
C SER A 206 7.32 -7.51 -10.35
N LYS A 207 7.08 -8.71 -10.92
CA LYS A 207 8.01 -9.84 -10.77
C LYS A 207 9.39 -9.53 -11.36
N ILE A 208 9.42 -8.88 -12.52
CA ILE A 208 10.64 -8.46 -13.21
C ILE A 208 11.42 -7.45 -12.36
N LEU A 209 10.73 -6.41 -11.87
CA LEU A 209 11.33 -5.43 -10.96
C LEU A 209 11.88 -6.09 -9.70
N LEU A 210 11.12 -6.98 -9.06
CA LEU A 210 11.56 -7.67 -7.85
C LEU A 210 12.77 -8.58 -8.11
N ALA A 211 12.82 -9.27 -9.26
CA ALA A 211 13.98 -10.06 -9.64
C ALA A 211 15.24 -9.19 -9.76
N MET A 212 15.13 -8.01 -10.37
CA MET A 212 16.24 -7.06 -10.47
C MET A 212 16.61 -6.43 -9.11
N ASN A 213 15.61 -6.02 -8.32
CA ASN A 213 15.82 -5.38 -7.01
C ASN A 213 16.53 -6.31 -6.01
N LYS A 214 16.26 -7.63 -6.07
CA LYS A 214 16.99 -8.62 -5.26
C LYS A 214 18.50 -8.62 -5.52
N LYS A 215 18.92 -8.28 -6.74
CA LYS A 215 20.34 -8.23 -7.14
C LYS A 215 20.93 -6.86 -6.85
N ASN A 216 20.14 -5.81 -7.08
CA ASN A 216 20.54 -4.43 -6.86
C ASN A 216 19.41 -3.62 -6.19
N GLN A 217 19.53 -3.40 -4.89
CA GLN A 217 18.53 -2.67 -4.09
C GLN A 217 18.39 -1.19 -4.49
N ASN A 218 19.33 -0.65 -5.28
CA ASN A 218 19.18 0.69 -5.84
C ASN A 218 18.15 0.73 -6.98
N VAL A 219 17.82 -0.39 -7.61
CA VAL A 219 16.78 -0.46 -8.65
C VAL A 219 15.42 -0.58 -7.98
N LYS A 220 14.60 0.47 -8.07
CA LYS A 220 13.28 0.53 -7.43
C LYS A 220 12.13 0.68 -8.39
N ALA A 221 12.40 0.97 -9.67
CA ALA A 221 11.37 1.16 -10.66
C ALA A 221 11.70 0.48 -11.99
N SER A 222 10.65 0.16 -12.73
CA SER A 222 10.76 -0.32 -14.11
C SER A 222 9.62 0.18 -14.98
N MET A 223 9.86 0.33 -16.28
CA MET A 223 8.86 0.68 -17.28
C MET A 223 9.03 -0.24 -18.49
N CYS A 224 7.91 -0.75 -19.00
CA CYS A 224 7.93 -1.55 -20.23
C CYS A 224 7.57 -0.71 -21.45
N ILE A 225 8.38 -0.80 -22.50
CA ILE A 225 8.17 -0.13 -23.78
C ILE A 225 8.25 -1.16 -24.91
N LYS A 226 7.71 -0.79 -26.07
CA LYS A 226 7.85 -1.54 -27.32
C LYS A 226 9.32 -1.80 -27.63
N PHE A 227 9.63 -2.95 -28.22
CA PHE A 227 10.95 -3.24 -28.74
C PHE A 227 10.85 -3.64 -30.22
N ASN A 228 11.64 -2.98 -31.07
CA ASN A 228 11.83 -3.26 -32.49
C ASN A 228 13.22 -2.72 -32.91
N ASP A 229 13.61 -2.90 -34.17
CA ASP A 229 14.92 -2.47 -34.67
C ASP A 229 15.18 -0.97 -34.48
N GLU A 230 14.16 -0.13 -34.63
CA GLU A 230 14.24 1.32 -34.42
C GLU A 230 14.51 1.67 -32.95
N ILE A 231 13.78 1.04 -32.03
CA ILE A 231 13.98 1.21 -30.58
C ILE A 231 15.36 0.69 -30.18
N GLU A 232 15.79 -0.45 -30.71
CA GLU A 232 17.12 -0.98 -30.41
C GLU A 232 18.23 -0.02 -30.85
N LYS A 233 18.10 0.58 -32.05
CA LYS A 233 19.03 1.60 -32.55
C LYS A 233 19.09 2.80 -31.60
N THR A 234 17.95 3.30 -31.15
CA THR A 234 17.92 4.45 -30.22
C THR A 234 18.46 4.10 -28.83
N MET A 235 18.25 2.89 -28.33
CA MET A 235 18.89 2.41 -27.09
C MET A 235 20.42 2.39 -27.22
N LYS A 236 20.96 1.96 -28.37
CA LYS A 236 22.41 2.00 -28.66
C LYS A 236 22.94 3.44 -28.70
N GLU A 237 22.25 4.35 -29.39
CA GLU A 237 22.63 5.77 -29.49
C GLU A 237 22.59 6.48 -28.13
N ALA A 238 21.59 6.17 -27.31
CA ALA A 238 21.48 6.66 -25.94
C ALA A 238 22.49 6.01 -24.97
N LYS A 239 23.31 5.07 -25.45
CA LYS A 239 24.30 4.29 -24.66
C LYS A 239 23.67 3.56 -23.48
N LEU A 240 22.41 3.14 -23.63
CA LEU A 240 21.68 2.39 -22.62
C LEU A 240 22.22 0.95 -22.63
N LYS A 241 22.69 0.43 -21.49
CA LYS A 241 23.16 -0.95 -21.42
C LYS A 241 21.97 -1.89 -21.37
N TYR A 242 21.81 -2.76 -22.36
CA TYR A 242 20.71 -3.73 -22.37
C TYR A 242 21.17 -5.14 -22.70
N ILE A 243 20.39 -6.12 -22.24
CA ILE A 243 20.62 -7.55 -22.48
C ILE A 243 19.34 -8.15 -23.07
N ILE A 244 19.47 -8.89 -24.16
CA ILE A 244 18.36 -9.61 -24.80
C ILE A 244 18.31 -11.04 -24.26
N MET A 245 17.12 -11.48 -23.85
CA MET A 245 16.88 -12.84 -23.37
C MET A 245 16.97 -13.86 -24.50
N ASP A 246 17.72 -14.93 -24.29
CA ASP A 246 17.73 -16.09 -25.18
C ASP A 246 16.50 -16.97 -24.90
N ARG A 247 15.48 -16.84 -25.74
CA ARG A 247 14.23 -17.61 -25.62
C ARG A 247 14.38 -19.11 -25.83
N ALA A 248 15.49 -19.58 -26.41
CA ALA A 248 15.76 -21.01 -26.48
C ALA A 248 16.08 -21.61 -25.10
N LYS A 249 16.50 -20.78 -24.14
CA LYS A 249 16.87 -21.18 -22.78
C LYS A 249 15.87 -20.73 -21.72
N TYR A 250 15.25 -19.58 -21.92
CA TYR A 250 14.37 -18.96 -20.92
C TYR A 250 13.00 -18.62 -21.49
N ASN A 251 11.95 -18.92 -20.72
CA ASN A 251 10.56 -18.52 -21.01
C ASN A 251 10.00 -17.50 -20.00
N ASP A 252 10.79 -17.14 -19.00
CA ASP A 252 10.43 -16.19 -17.95
C ASP A 252 11.59 -15.22 -17.73
N ILE A 253 11.34 -13.95 -18.04
CA ILE A 253 12.37 -12.91 -17.96
C ILE A 253 12.82 -12.64 -16.52
N ALA A 254 11.98 -12.90 -15.52
CA ALA A 254 12.37 -12.78 -14.12
C ALA A 254 13.42 -13.82 -13.74
N LYS A 255 13.25 -15.07 -14.21
CA LYS A 255 14.26 -16.13 -14.04
C LYS A 255 15.54 -15.83 -14.81
N PHE A 256 15.41 -15.31 -16.03
CA PHE A 256 16.59 -14.88 -16.79
C PHE A 256 17.40 -13.82 -16.04
N ILE A 257 16.73 -12.80 -15.46
CA ILE A 257 17.40 -11.79 -14.62
C ILE A 257 18.13 -12.43 -13.44
N GLU A 258 17.56 -13.45 -12.79
CA GLU A 258 18.17 -14.14 -11.65
C GLU A 258 19.55 -14.75 -11.97
N ASP A 259 19.83 -15.06 -13.24
CA ASP A 259 21.11 -15.63 -13.70
C ASP A 259 22.12 -14.60 -14.25
N LEU A 260 21.74 -13.32 -14.41
CA LEU A 260 22.61 -12.26 -14.95
C LEU A 260 23.51 -11.56 -13.90
N SER A 261 24.43 -10.68 -14.31
CA SER A 261 24.97 -9.66 -13.40
C SER A 261 24.02 -8.46 -13.33
N ASP A 262 24.15 -7.56 -12.36
CA ASP A 262 23.27 -6.40 -12.21
C ASP A 262 23.72 -5.15 -13.00
N ASN A 263 24.70 -5.29 -13.91
CA ASN A 263 25.31 -4.20 -14.67
C ASN A 263 24.58 -3.94 -16.00
N PHE A 264 23.28 -3.70 -15.96
CA PHE A 264 22.48 -3.30 -17.12
C PHE A 264 21.36 -2.33 -16.73
N ASP A 265 20.96 -1.49 -17.68
CA ASP A 265 19.85 -0.54 -17.54
C ASP A 265 18.52 -1.11 -18.03
N ALA A 266 18.55 -2.10 -18.92
CA ALA A 266 17.36 -2.71 -19.48
C ALA A 266 17.53 -4.21 -19.77
N VAL A 267 16.43 -4.95 -19.73
CA VAL A 267 16.35 -6.31 -20.26
C VAL A 267 15.29 -6.35 -21.35
N VAL A 268 15.52 -7.15 -22.37
CA VAL A 268 14.63 -7.28 -23.51
C VAL A 268 14.13 -8.71 -23.62
N ASP A 269 12.81 -8.83 -23.71
CA ASP A 269 12.18 -10.02 -24.25
C ASP A 269 12.06 -9.84 -25.77
N PRO A 270 12.78 -10.62 -26.60
CA PRO A 270 12.72 -10.46 -28.05
C PRO A 270 11.40 -10.94 -28.66
N GLY A 271 10.47 -11.48 -27.85
CA GLY A 271 9.22 -12.03 -28.34
C GLY A 271 9.39 -13.37 -29.07
N GLU A 272 8.27 -13.98 -29.43
CA GLU A 272 8.20 -15.16 -30.29
C GLU A 272 6.87 -15.16 -31.03
N LYS A 273 6.53 -16.26 -31.73
CA LYS A 273 5.21 -16.38 -32.34
C LYS A 273 4.11 -16.15 -31.30
N ASN A 274 3.30 -15.10 -31.50
CA ASN A 274 2.23 -14.63 -30.60
C ASN A 274 2.68 -13.97 -29.28
N VAL A 275 3.97 -13.70 -29.09
CA VAL A 275 4.46 -12.89 -27.97
C VAL A 275 5.21 -11.69 -28.51
N GLU A 276 4.69 -10.50 -28.22
CA GLU A 276 5.28 -9.25 -28.67
C GLU A 276 6.65 -9.00 -28.00
N PRO A 277 7.65 -8.47 -28.73
CA PRO A 277 8.91 -8.04 -28.16
C PRO A 277 8.73 -6.81 -27.24
N VAL A 278 9.32 -6.86 -26.05
CA VAL A 278 9.18 -5.80 -25.02
C VAL A 278 10.52 -5.55 -24.33
N ALA A 279 10.87 -4.27 -24.18
CA ALA A 279 12.00 -3.84 -23.38
C ALA A 279 11.53 -3.35 -22.00
N TYR A 280 12.22 -3.80 -20.95
CA TYR A 280 11.97 -3.40 -19.57
C TYR A 280 13.14 -2.56 -19.09
N ILE A 281 12.90 -1.25 -18.93
CA ILE A 281 13.90 -0.27 -18.52
C ILE A 281 13.88 -0.16 -17.01
N PHE A 282 15.04 -0.16 -16.35
CA PHE A 282 15.20 -0.08 -14.90
C PHE A 282 15.78 1.25 -14.45
N GLY A 283 15.47 1.62 -13.21
CA GLY A 283 15.98 2.84 -12.59
C GLY A 283 15.79 2.86 -11.09
N ASN A 284 16.38 3.86 -10.45
CA ASN A 284 16.33 4.04 -8.99
C ASN A 284 15.03 4.68 -8.48
N GLY A 285 14.14 5.06 -9.39
CA GLY A 285 12.84 5.65 -9.13
C GLY A 285 12.06 5.80 -10.43
N ALA A 286 10.74 5.99 -10.34
CA ALA A 286 9.87 6.08 -11.50
C ALA A 286 10.23 7.28 -12.40
N ILE A 287 10.61 8.41 -11.80
CA ILE A 287 11.04 9.60 -12.56
C ILE A 287 12.33 9.32 -13.34
N ASN A 288 13.28 8.59 -12.74
CA ASN A 288 14.53 8.22 -13.41
C ASN A 288 14.27 7.34 -14.64
N VAL A 289 13.40 6.35 -14.52
CA VAL A 289 13.01 5.48 -15.64
C VAL A 289 12.35 6.29 -16.75
N VAL A 290 11.39 7.17 -16.41
CA VAL A 290 10.73 8.02 -17.41
C VAL A 290 11.73 8.93 -18.11
N LYS A 291 12.71 9.51 -17.40
CA LYS A 291 13.76 10.31 -18.03
C LYS A 291 14.57 9.50 -19.05
N LYS A 292 14.99 8.27 -18.70
CA LYS A 292 15.68 7.37 -19.64
C LYS A 292 14.84 7.11 -20.89
N VAL A 293 13.55 6.85 -20.72
CA VAL A 293 12.62 6.59 -21.84
C VAL A 293 12.39 7.84 -22.71
N LEU A 294 12.27 9.02 -22.10
CA LEU A 294 12.14 10.29 -22.84
C LEU A 294 13.41 10.69 -23.57
N ASP A 295 14.58 10.24 -23.13
CA ASP A 295 15.80 10.44 -23.91
C ASP A 295 15.78 9.59 -25.19
N LEU A 296 15.17 8.40 -25.17
CA LEU A 296 14.97 7.57 -26.38
C LEU A 296 14.05 8.26 -27.40
N THR A 297 12.97 8.91 -26.97
CA THR A 297 12.03 9.60 -27.89
C THR A 297 12.71 10.71 -28.68
N LYS A 298 13.63 11.46 -28.06
CA LYS A 298 14.40 12.51 -28.75
C LYS A 298 15.26 11.97 -29.90
N PHE A 299 15.75 10.74 -29.82
CA PHE A 299 16.50 10.10 -30.90
C PHE A 299 15.56 9.59 -32.00
N LEU A 300 14.42 8.99 -31.61
CA LEU A 300 13.39 8.55 -32.56
C LEU A 300 12.89 9.71 -33.44
N GLU A 301 12.56 10.84 -32.82
CA GLU A 301 12.07 12.02 -33.57
C GLU A 301 13.12 12.59 -34.53
N LYS A 302 14.41 12.50 -34.21
CA LYS A 302 15.49 12.91 -35.11
C LYS A 302 15.60 11.98 -36.32
N GLU A 303 15.47 10.67 -36.11
CA GLU A 303 15.52 9.68 -37.20
C GLU A 303 14.31 9.78 -38.14
N ILE A 304 13.11 9.99 -37.58
CA ILE A 304 11.88 10.19 -38.38
C ILE A 304 12.02 11.46 -39.25
N LYS A 305 12.57 12.55 -38.71
CA LYS A 305 12.81 13.78 -39.48
C LYS A 305 13.81 13.57 -40.62
N LYS A 306 14.87 12.77 -40.42
CA LYS A 306 15.87 12.46 -41.47
C LYS A 306 15.35 11.57 -42.60
N THR A 307 14.32 10.76 -42.35
CA THR A 307 13.72 9.86 -43.33
C THR A 307 12.56 10.49 -44.10
N THR A 308 12.05 11.64 -43.62
CA THR A 308 10.96 12.41 -44.24
C THR A 308 11.43 13.70 -44.92
N SER A 309 12.74 13.99 -44.90
CA SER A 309 13.39 15.07 -45.66
C SER A 309 14.29 14.51 -46.75
#